data_AF-A0A2V9QSP1-F1
#
_entry.id   AF-A0A2V9QSP1-F1
#
_cell.length_a   1.000
_cell.length_b   1.000
_cell.length_c   1.000
_cell.angle_alpha   90.00
_cell.angle_beta   90.00
_cell.angle_gamma   90.00
#
_symmetry.space_group_name_H-M   'P 1'
#
loop_
_entity.id
_entity.type
_entity.pdbx_description
1 polymer ?
#
loop_
_entity_poly.entity_id
_entity_poly.type
_entity_poly.pdbx_seq_one_letter_code
_entity_poly.pdbx_strand_id
1 'polypeptide(L)'
;MKSRKQRIRDELRPEYEFDYSKAIRGKYYKRLLKEGANVIVLEPDVAKAFRDSAAVNDALRSLLGLTRSTRRLTTRSSGRVAKSAARRST
;
A
#
# COMPACT_ATOMS: atom_id res chain seq x y z
N MET A 1 8.93 0.11 58.94
CA MET A 1 7.69 0.90 58.71
C MET A 1 7.73 1.52 57.32
N LYS A 2 6.55 1.76 56.74
CA LYS A 2 6.21 1.78 55.30
C LYS A 2 6.99 2.77 54.41
N SER A 3 7.39 2.31 53.23
CA SER A 3 7.93 3.12 52.12
C SER A 3 6.87 4.06 51.55
N ARG A 4 7.21 5.35 51.44
CA ARG A 4 6.37 6.41 50.88
C ARG A 4 6.39 6.28 49.35
N LYS A 5 5.30 5.72 48.80
CA LYS A 5 5.01 5.62 47.36
C LYS A 5 5.21 6.99 46.70
N GLN A 6 6.19 7.12 45.79
CA GLN A 6 6.33 8.29 44.95
C GLN A 6 5.01 8.48 44.18
N ARG A 7 4.32 9.60 44.41
CA ARG A 7 3.18 9.98 43.60
C ARG A 7 3.73 10.38 42.25
N ILE A 8 3.58 9.49 41.27
CA ILE A 8 3.72 9.81 39.84
C ILE A 8 2.80 11.02 39.64
N ARG A 9 3.40 12.18 39.34
CA ARG A 9 2.64 13.39 39.08
C ARG A 9 1.82 13.12 37.84
N ASP A 10 0.52 13.34 37.95
CA ASP A 10 -0.44 13.19 36.87
C ASP A 10 -0.18 14.34 35.88
N GLU A 11 0.63 14.08 34.85
CA GLU A 11 0.91 15.04 33.77
C GLU A 11 -0.27 15.20 32.81
N LEU A 12 -1.32 14.38 32.99
CA LEU A 12 -2.55 14.48 32.23
C LEU A 12 -3.39 15.66 32.71
N ARG A 13 -3.99 16.37 31.74
CA ARG A 13 -4.96 17.42 32.06
C ARG A 13 -6.19 16.79 32.72
N PRO A 14 -6.87 17.47 33.66
CA PRO A 14 -8.03 16.94 34.36
C PRO A 14 -9.16 16.46 33.46
N GLU A 15 -9.26 16.96 32.22
CA GLU A 15 -10.27 16.54 31.26
C GLU A 15 -9.98 15.16 30.63
N TYR A 16 -8.77 14.62 30.82
CA TYR A 16 -8.37 13.31 30.32
C TYR A 16 -8.58 12.21 31.37
N GLU A 17 -9.83 12.05 31.81
CA GLU A 17 -10.25 10.86 32.57
C GLU A 17 -10.70 9.74 31.62
N PHE A 18 -9.83 8.74 31.43
CA PHE A 18 -10.13 7.60 30.55
C PHE A 18 -10.77 6.44 31.32
N ASP A 19 -12.07 6.20 31.07
CA ASP A 19 -12.78 5.01 31.56
C ASP A 19 -12.51 3.80 30.64
N TYR A 20 -11.47 3.03 30.97
CA TYR A 20 -11.11 1.83 30.21
C TYR A 20 -12.06 0.64 30.43
N SER A 21 -13.02 0.69 31.36
CA SER A 21 -14.00 -0.38 31.56
C SER A 21 -14.91 -0.58 30.34
N LYS A 22 -15.10 0.49 29.55
CA LYS A 22 -15.86 0.50 28.29
C LYS A 22 -14.96 0.31 27.07
N ALA A 23 -13.66 0.09 27.25
CA ALA A 23 -12.74 -0.04 26.13
C ALA A 23 -12.98 -1.36 25.38
N ILE A 24 -13.26 -1.26 24.08
CA ILE A 24 -13.49 -2.42 23.21
C ILE A 24 -12.27 -2.63 22.33
N ARG A 25 -11.62 -3.79 22.48
CA ARG A 25 -10.50 -4.18 21.62
C ARG A 25 -10.96 -4.23 20.16
N GLY A 26 -10.28 -3.49 19.29
CA GLY A 26 -10.56 -3.52 17.86
C GLY A 26 -11.89 -2.88 17.45
N LYS A 27 -12.43 -1.92 18.22
CA LYS A 27 -13.71 -1.22 17.95
C LYS A 27 -13.89 -0.79 16.50
N TYR A 28 -12.81 -0.36 15.83
CA TYR A 28 -12.83 0.12 14.45
C TYR A 28 -12.08 -0.79 13.46
N TYR A 29 -11.57 -1.95 13.89
CA TYR A 29 -10.70 -2.80 13.04
C TYR A 29 -11.40 -3.25 11.75
N LYS A 30 -12.68 -3.65 11.84
CA LYS A 30 -13.48 -4.07 10.67
C LYS A 30 -13.67 -2.94 9.67
N ARG A 31 -13.79 -1.70 10.16
CA ARG A 31 -13.98 -0.51 9.33
C ARG A 31 -12.68 -0.18 8.60
N LEU A 32 -11.56 -0.12 9.32
CA LEU A 32 -10.25 0.17 8.72
C LEU A 32 -9.83 -0.87 7.68
N LEU A 33 -10.14 -2.15 7.90
CA LEU A 33 -9.89 -3.21 6.91
C LEU A 33 -10.72 -3.04 5.65
N LYS A 34 -12.01 -2.66 5.79
CA LYS A 34 -12.90 -2.44 4.64
C LYS A 34 -12.52 -1.18 3.85
N GLU A 35 -12.14 -0.12 4.55
CA GLU A 35 -11.75 1.16 3.96
C GLU A 35 -10.33 1.13 3.37
N GLY A 36 -9.57 0.04 3.60
CA GLY A 36 -8.25 -0.13 3.01
C GLY A 36 -7.24 0.89 3.53
N ALA A 37 -7.23 1.15 4.83
CA ALA A 37 -6.35 2.12 5.49
C ALA A 37 -4.88 1.65 5.60
N ASN A 38 -4.34 1.02 4.55
CA ASN A 38 -2.93 0.65 4.48
C ASN A 38 -2.09 1.88 4.13
N VAL A 39 -1.30 2.36 5.09
CA VAL A 39 -0.32 3.42 4.86
C VAL A 39 0.90 2.82 4.19
N ILE A 40 1.24 3.34 3.01
CA ILE A 40 2.45 2.96 2.26
C ILE A 40 3.36 4.18 2.26
N VAL A 41 4.57 4.02 2.80
CA VAL A 41 5.57 5.09 2.84
C VAL A 41 6.39 5.02 1.55
N LEU A 42 6.49 6.16 0.86
CA LEU A 42 7.35 6.32 -0.31
C LEU A 42 8.73 6.83 0.13
N GLU A 43 9.75 6.49 -0.64
CA GLU A 43 11.08 7.11 -0.49
C GLU A 43 10.99 8.64 -0.71
N PRO A 44 11.81 9.45 -0.02
CA PRO A 44 11.69 10.90 -0.03
C PRO A 44 11.84 11.56 -1.40
N ASP A 45 12.63 10.97 -2.29
CA ASP A 45 12.81 11.42 -3.67
C ASP A 45 11.55 11.18 -4.51
N VAL A 46 10.94 10.00 -4.39
CA VAL A 46 9.67 9.66 -5.05
C VAL A 46 8.53 10.49 -4.49
N ALA A 47 8.47 10.67 -3.17
CA ALA A 47 7.44 11.48 -2.51
C ALA A 47 7.48 12.95 -2.99
N LYS A 48 8.65 13.50 -3.32
CA LYS A 48 8.78 14.86 -3.88
C LYS A 48 8.24 14.97 -5.31
N ALA A 49 8.24 13.87 -6.06
CA ALA A 49 7.79 13.86 -7.45
C ALA A 49 6.26 13.83 -7.59
N PHE A 50 5.53 13.38 -6.58
CA PHE A 50 4.07 13.22 -6.64
C PHE A 50 3.35 14.05 -5.57
N ARG A 51 2.25 14.70 -5.97
CA ARG A 51 1.47 15.58 -5.07
C ARG A 51 0.56 14.81 -4.12
N ASP A 52 -0.01 13.69 -4.56
CA ASP A 52 -0.94 12.87 -3.78
C ASP A 52 -0.90 11.39 -4.21
N SER A 53 -1.62 10.55 -3.46
CA SER A 53 -1.73 9.11 -3.73
C SER A 53 -2.48 8.78 -5.02
N ALA A 54 -3.37 9.65 -5.50
CA ALA A 54 -4.08 9.43 -6.76
C ALA A 54 -3.10 9.50 -7.94
N ALA A 55 -2.24 10.52 -7.96
CA ALA A 55 -1.20 10.69 -8.99
C ALA A 55 -0.23 9.51 -9.05
N VAL A 56 0.20 9.00 -7.89
CA VAL A 56 1.07 7.80 -7.80
C VAL A 56 0.37 6.59 -8.40
N ASN A 57 -0.88 6.35 -8.02
CA ASN A 57 -1.63 5.18 -8.49
C ASN A 57 -1.88 5.22 -10.01
N ASP A 58 -2.16 6.38 -10.57
CA ASP A 58 -2.40 6.54 -12.00
C ASP A 58 -1.11 6.34 -12.82
N ALA A 59 0.03 6.79 -12.32
CA ALA A 59 1.33 6.52 -12.92
C ALA A 59 1.64 5.00 -12.93
N LEU A 60 1.42 4.31 -11.81
CA LEU A 60 1.62 2.87 -11.70
C LEU A 60 0.67 2.08 -12.62
N ARG A 61 -0.59 2.47 -12.72
CA ARG A 61 -1.56 1.87 -13.65
C ARG A 61 -1.15 2.05 -15.11
N SER A 62 -0.67 3.24 -15.47
CA SER A 62 -0.15 3.53 -16.81
C SER A 62 1.02 2.61 -17.16
N LEU A 63 1.97 2.42 -16.23
CA LEU A 63 3.09 1.50 -16.40
C LEU A 63 2.63 0.04 -16.58
N LEU A 64 1.64 -0.40 -15.81
CA LEU A 64 1.03 -1.73 -15.97
C LEU A 64 0.36 -1.92 -17.35
N GLY A 65 -0.25 -0.86 -17.88
CA GLY A 65 -0.81 -0.85 -19.24
C GLY A 65 0.26 -0.99 -20.32
N LEU A 66 1.36 -0.24 -20.20
CA LEU A 66 2.48 -0.31 -21.12
C LEU A 66 3.13 -1.70 -21.12
N THR A 67 3.46 -2.23 -19.95
CA THR A 67 4.07 -3.56 -19.81
C THR A 67 3.20 -4.68 -20.38
N ARG A 68 1.88 -4.61 -20.22
CA ARG A 68 0.94 -5.58 -20.84
C ARG A 68 0.97 -5.51 -22.37
N SER A 69 1.11 -4.31 -22.92
CA SER A 69 1.13 -4.06 -24.37
C SER A 69 2.44 -4.52 -25.00
N THR A 70 3.58 -4.23 -24.37
CA THR A 70 4.90 -4.69 -24.81
C THR A 70 5.03 -6.20 -24.73
N ARG A 71 4.54 -6.83 -23.65
CA ARG A 71 4.51 -8.30 -23.51
C ARG A 71 3.74 -8.99 -24.64
N ARG A 72 2.61 -8.40 -25.08
CA ARG A 72 1.85 -8.94 -26.22
C ARG A 72 2.62 -8.85 -27.53
N LEU A 73 3.39 -7.78 -27.74
CA LEU A 73 4.18 -7.59 -28.96
C LEU A 73 5.31 -8.63 -29.07
N THR A 74 6.03 -8.88 -27.97
CA THR A 74 7.13 -9.85 -27.93
C THR A 74 6.64 -11.30 -28.00
N THR A 75 5.43 -11.59 -27.52
CA THR A 75 4.84 -12.95 -27.60
C THR A 75 4.40 -13.31 -29.04
N ARG A 76 4.04 -12.31 -29.88
CA ARG A 76 3.55 -12.57 -31.25
C ARG A 76 4.64 -12.77 -32.29
N SER A 77 5.90 -12.40 -32.02
CA SER A 77 6.99 -12.51 -32.99
C SER A 77 7.56 -13.93 -33.13
N SER A 78 7.48 -14.76 -32.08
CA SER A 78 7.98 -16.15 -32.12
C SER A 78 7.17 -17.07 -33.03
N GLY A 79 5.89 -16.76 -33.28
CA GLY A 79 5.01 -17.58 -34.13
C GLY A 79 5.18 -17.39 -35.64
N ARG A 80 5.79 -16.29 -36.10
CA ARG A 80 5.97 -16.03 -37.55
C ARG A 80 7.16 -16.79 -38.14
N VAL A 81 8.19 -17.10 -37.35
CA VAL A 81 9.37 -17.84 -37.84
C VAL A 81 9.01 -19.29 -38.17
N ALA A 82 8.19 -19.95 -37.33
CA ALA A 82 7.79 -21.35 -37.52
C ALA A 82 6.98 -21.60 -38.81
N LYS A 83 6.20 -20.62 -39.30
CA LYS A 83 5.39 -20.77 -40.52
C LYS A 83 6.15 -20.54 -41.84
N SER A 84 7.33 -19.92 -41.81
CA SER A 84 8.12 -19.71 -43.04
C SER A 84 9.08 -20.87 -43.36
N ALA A 85 9.38 -21.73 -42.38
CA ALA A 85 10.19 -22.93 -42.59
C ALA A 85 9.40 -24.05 -43.30
N ALA A 86 8.09 -24.18 -43.02
CA ALA A 86 7.24 -25.22 -43.60
C ALA A 86 6.84 -25.00 -45.08
N ARG A 87 7.19 -23.85 -45.68
CA ARG A 87 6.78 -23.48 -47.06
C ARG A 87 7.91 -23.56 -48.09
N ARG A 88 9.12 -23.99 -47.71
CA ARG A 88 10.31 -24.06 -48.59
C ARG A 88 10.78 -25.49 -48.90
N SER A 89 9.88 -26.45 -48.80
CA SER A 89 10.13 -27.88 -49.06
C SER A 89 9.09 -28.38 -50.08
N THR A 90 9.29 -28.00 -51.34
CA THR A 90 8.67 -28.64 -52.51
C THR A 90 9.70 -28.65 -53.62
#